data_AF-A0A9D8EY25-F1
#
_entry.id   AF-A0A9D8EY25-F1
#
_cell.length_a   1.000
_cell.length_b   1.000
_cell.length_c   1.000
_cell.angle_alpha   90.00
_cell.angle_beta   90.00
_cell.angle_gamma   90.00
#
_symmetry.space_group_name_H-M   'P 1'
#
loop_
_entity.id
_entity.type
_entity.pdbx_description
1 polymer ?
#
loop_
_entity_poly.entity_id
_entity_poly.type
_entity_poly.pdbx_seq_one_letter_code
_entity_poly.pdbx_strand_id
1 'polypeptide(L)'
;MPELEPGIIARIAKTSRECRWDVILLATRPSTAGELVQLQSQHWLEAHGFQCLRVYVAQRSRGKIADALGQDAFVDDRPENCLDIAVESKAKAILVWNGNVKDIPAGAKRLGV
;
A
#
# COMPACT_ATOMS: atom_id res chain seq x y z
N MET A 1 5.21 6.27 15.63
CA MET A 1 4.05 6.81 14.89
C MET A 1 2.82 6.02 15.32
N PRO A 2 1.72 6.67 15.71
CA PRO A 2 0.46 5.96 15.99
C PRO A 2 -0.24 5.54 14.68
N GLU A 3 -1.18 4.60 14.77
CA GLU A 3 -2.10 4.32 13.66
C GLU A 3 -2.97 5.54 13.35
N LEU A 4 -3.32 5.72 12.07
CA LEU A 4 -4.26 6.78 11.67
C LEU A 4 -5.66 6.55 12.26
N GLU A 5 -6.09 5.29 12.26
CA GLU A 5 -7.29 4.84 12.95
C GLU A 5 -6.90 3.71 13.92
N PRO A 6 -7.19 3.82 15.22
CA PRO A 6 -6.82 2.80 16.20
C PRO A 6 -7.31 1.40 15.81
N GLY A 7 -6.38 0.43 15.84
CA GLY A 7 -6.63 -0.98 15.54
C GLY A 7 -6.84 -1.30 14.07
N ILE A 8 -6.63 -0.37 13.14
CA ILE A 8 -6.79 -0.62 11.70
C ILE A 8 -5.86 -1.72 11.21
N ILE A 9 -4.62 -1.77 11.70
CA ILE A 9 -3.63 -2.76 11.27
C ILE A 9 -4.06 -4.16 11.69
N ALA A 10 -4.53 -4.31 12.95
CA ALA A 10 -5.07 -5.57 13.45
C ALA A 10 -6.32 -6.01 12.68
N ARG A 11 -7.20 -5.07 12.28
CA ARG A 11 -8.38 -5.38 11.46
C ARG A 11 -7.99 -5.85 10.06
N ILE A 12 -7.05 -5.16 9.39
CA ILE A 12 -6.55 -5.60 8.08
C ILE A 12 -5.92 -7.00 8.19
N ALA A 13 -5.13 -7.26 9.24
CA ALA A 13 -4.52 -8.57 9.49
C ALA A 13 -5.58 -9.66 9.72
N LYS A 14 -6.66 -9.34 10.43
CA LYS A 14 -7.77 -10.26 10.64
C LYS A 14 -8.52 -10.55 9.34
N THR A 15 -8.93 -9.52 8.61
CA THR A 15 -9.66 -9.65 7.34
C THR A 15 -8.84 -10.39 6.30
N SER A 16 -7.54 -10.12 6.19
CA SER A 16 -6.67 -10.80 5.23
C SER A 16 -6.60 -12.30 5.51
N ARG A 17 -6.56 -12.71 6.79
CA ARG A 17 -6.60 -14.13 7.18
C ARG A 17 -7.95 -14.78 6.89
N GLU A 18 -9.05 -14.10 7.22
CA GLU A 18 -10.42 -14.58 6.98
C GLU A 18 -10.70 -14.77 5.48
N CYS A 19 -10.26 -13.82 4.66
CA CYS A 19 -10.44 -13.85 3.21
C CYS A 19 -9.29 -14.55 2.46
N ARG A 20 -8.27 -15.04 3.18
CA ARG A 20 -7.06 -15.69 2.63
C ARG A 20 -6.31 -14.83 1.60
N TRP A 21 -6.25 -13.53 1.82
CA TRP A 21 -5.54 -12.60 0.94
C TRP A 21 -4.03 -12.61 1.20
N ASP A 22 -3.26 -12.55 0.12
CA ASP A 22 -1.84 -12.21 0.21
C ASP A 22 -1.67 -10.68 0.23
N VAL A 23 -1.48 -10.11 1.42
CA VAL A 23 -1.36 -8.66 1.57
C VAL A 23 0.11 -8.25 1.61
N ILE A 24 0.54 -7.51 0.60
CA ILE A 24 1.89 -6.95 0.50
C ILE A 24 1.84 -5.43 0.72
N LEU A 25 2.72 -4.93 1.59
CA LEU A 25 2.87 -3.51 1.89
C LEU A 25 4.00 -2.94 1.05
N LEU A 26 3.64 -2.11 0.08
CA LEU A 26 4.59 -1.38 -0.77
C LEU A 26 4.86 -0.01 -0.16
N ALA A 27 6.04 0.16 0.42
CA ALA A 27 6.45 1.40 1.08
C ALA A 27 7.46 2.18 0.24
N THR A 28 7.39 3.50 0.31
CA THR A 28 8.43 4.40 -0.20
C THR A 28 8.84 5.29 0.96
N ARG A 29 9.80 4.83 1.77
CA ARG A 29 10.39 5.66 2.82
C ARG A 29 11.81 6.06 2.41
N PRO A 30 12.22 7.31 2.69
CA PRO A 30 13.59 7.74 2.45
C PRO A 30 14.57 6.87 3.23
N SER A 31 15.77 6.68 2.69
CA SER A 31 16.84 5.92 3.35
C SER A 31 17.17 6.53 4.72
N THR A 32 17.11 5.72 5.78
CA THR A 32 17.52 6.11 7.13
C THR A 32 18.96 5.69 7.40
N ALA A 33 19.71 6.46 8.19
CA ALA A 33 21.09 6.13 8.59
C ALA A 33 21.21 4.98 9.61
N GLY A 34 20.07 4.51 10.16
CA GLY A 34 19.98 3.40 11.13
C GLY A 34 19.60 2.07 10.48
N GLU A 35 18.76 1.28 11.15
CA GLU A 35 18.24 0.00 10.61
C GLU A 35 17.60 0.15 9.23
N LEU A 36 17.57 -0.94 8.46
CA LEU A 36 16.86 -0.99 7.18
C LEU A 36 15.41 -0.54 7.35
N VAL A 37 14.96 0.38 6.50
CA VAL A 37 13.58 0.88 6.43
C VAL A 37 12.54 -0.24 6.48
N GLN A 38 12.85 -1.36 5.83
CA GLN A 38 12.03 -2.55 5.82
C GLN A 38 11.83 -3.12 7.23
N LEU A 39 12.91 -3.30 8.00
CA LEU A 39 12.86 -3.85 9.35
C LEU A 39 12.10 -2.93 10.30
N GLN A 40 12.34 -1.62 10.22
CA GLN A 40 11.62 -0.64 11.04
C GLN A 40 10.10 -0.69 10.76
N SER A 41 9.72 -0.80 9.48
CA SER A 41 8.32 -0.89 9.08
C SER A 41 7.70 -2.20 9.53
N GLN A 42 8.45 -3.31 9.45
CA GLN A 42 8.00 -4.61 9.91
C GLN A 42 7.80 -4.65 11.43
N HIS A 43 8.76 -4.18 12.23
CA HIS A 43 8.62 -4.11 13.68
C HIS A 43 7.42 -3.25 14.08
N TRP A 44 7.17 -2.15 13.36
CA TRP A 44 5.98 -1.33 13.60
C TRP A 44 4.69 -2.10 13.32
N LEU A 45 4.60 -2.84 12.22
CA LEU A 45 3.42 -3.65 11.88
C LEU A 45 3.18 -4.78 12.88
N GLU A 46 4.23 -5.46 13.30
CA GLU A 46 4.16 -6.54 14.30
C GLU A 46 3.66 -6.01 15.64
N ALA A 47 4.15 -4.85 16.07
CA ALA A 47 3.69 -4.19 17.29
C ALA A 47 2.20 -3.82 17.26
N HIS A 48 1.60 -3.66 16.07
CA HIS A 48 0.17 -3.35 15.88
C HIS A 48 -0.66 -4.57 15.41
N GLY A 49 -0.12 -5.79 15.55
CA GLY A 49 -0.88 -7.03 15.34
C GLY A 49 -0.84 -7.60 13.92
N PHE A 50 0.02 -7.09 13.03
CA PHE A 50 0.22 -7.66 11.70
C PHE A 50 1.55 -8.43 11.66
N GLN A 51 1.47 -9.73 11.95
CA GLN A 51 2.63 -10.63 12.00
C GLN A 51 2.92 -11.20 10.60
N CYS A 52 3.76 -10.55 9.78
CA CYS A 52 4.36 -11.15 8.57
C CYS A 52 5.45 -10.28 7.89
N LEU A 53 6.43 -10.94 7.25
CA LEU A 53 7.41 -10.37 6.31
C LEU A 53 6.73 -10.06 4.97
N ARG A 54 6.11 -8.88 4.82
CA ARG A 54 5.48 -8.48 3.56
C ARG A 54 5.70 -7.02 3.19
N VAL A 55 6.77 -6.40 3.69
CA VAL A 55 7.13 -5.02 3.34
C VAL A 55 8.13 -5.02 2.19
N TYR A 56 7.74 -4.44 1.06
CA TYR A 56 8.64 -4.14 -0.05
C TYR A 56 8.91 -2.64 -0.11
N VAL A 57 10.18 -2.26 -0.07
CA VAL A 57 10.60 -0.86 -0.23
C VAL A 57 10.82 -0.59 -1.72
N ALA A 58 9.83 0.01 -2.37
CA ALA A 58 9.90 0.33 -3.79
C ALA A 58 10.79 1.56 -4.02
N GLN A 59 11.92 1.39 -4.69
CA GLN A 59 12.78 2.49 -5.15
C GLN A 59 12.44 2.98 -6.57
N ARG A 60 11.67 2.17 -7.31
CA ARG A 60 11.28 2.41 -8.71
C ARG A 60 9.77 2.23 -8.83
N SER A 61 9.28 2.00 -10.05
CA SER A 61 7.86 1.77 -10.34
C SER A 61 7.22 0.74 -9.40
N ARG A 62 6.07 1.10 -8.84
CA ARG A 62 5.20 0.22 -8.06
C ARG A 62 4.37 -0.65 -8.98
N GLY A 63 3.97 -0.13 -10.14
CA GLY A 63 3.14 -0.88 -11.09
C GLY A 63 3.87 -2.11 -11.61
N LYS A 64 5.15 -1.99 -11.97
CA LYS A 64 5.98 -3.14 -12.37
C LYS A 64 6.17 -4.16 -11.25
N ILE A 65 6.27 -3.70 -10.00
CA ILE A 65 6.37 -4.60 -8.85
C ILE A 65 5.03 -5.35 -8.67
N ALA A 66 3.90 -4.63 -8.73
CA ALA A 66 2.57 -5.22 -8.61
C ALA A 66 2.29 -6.23 -9.73
N ASP A 67 2.68 -5.93 -10.98
CA ASP A 67 2.55 -6.83 -12.13
C ASP A 67 3.42 -8.09 -11.95
N ALA A 68 4.68 -7.92 -11.56
CA ALA A 68 5.59 -9.04 -11.32
C ALA A 68 5.15 -9.95 -10.16
N LEU A 69 4.50 -9.38 -9.14
CA LEU A 69 3.93 -10.11 -8.00
C LEU A 69 2.51 -10.61 -8.27
N GLY A 70 1.95 -10.39 -9.47
CA GLY A 70 0.62 -10.84 -9.85
C GLY A 70 -0.50 -10.33 -8.94
N GLN A 71 -0.41 -9.08 -8.46
CA GLN A 71 -1.38 -8.53 -7.52
C GLN A 71 -2.75 -8.29 -8.19
N ASP A 72 -3.82 -8.69 -7.51
CA ASP A 72 -5.19 -8.48 -7.99
C ASP A 72 -5.69 -7.05 -7.76
N ALA A 73 -5.26 -6.42 -6.66
CA ALA A 73 -5.70 -5.09 -6.26
C ALA A 73 -4.57 -4.33 -5.54
N PHE A 74 -4.64 -3.00 -5.61
CA PHE A 74 -3.73 -2.10 -4.90
C PHE A 74 -4.52 -0.96 -4.26
N VAL A 75 -4.22 -0.66 -3.00
CA VAL A 75 -4.92 0.35 -2.19
C VAL A 75 -3.90 1.38 -1.69
N ASP A 76 -4.14 2.66 -1.98
CA ASP A 76 -3.25 3.76 -1.59
C ASP A 76 -4.05 5.06 -1.47
N ASP A 77 -3.54 6.03 -0.71
CA ASP A 77 -4.17 7.33 -0.51
C ASP A 77 -3.65 8.40 -1.49
N ARG A 78 -2.60 8.08 -2.25
CA ARG A 78 -1.97 8.98 -3.21
C ARG A 78 -2.39 8.64 -4.65
N PRO A 79 -3.02 9.60 -5.37
CA PRO A 79 -3.46 9.41 -6.76
C PRO A 79 -2.32 9.00 -7.70
N GLU A 80 -1.12 9.55 -7.50
CA GLU A 80 0.05 9.24 -8.31
C GLU A 80 0.54 7.79 -8.15
N ASN A 81 0.39 7.19 -6.97
CA ASN A 81 0.74 5.80 -6.75
C ASN A 81 -0.30 4.89 -7.44
N CYS A 82 -1.58 5.21 -7.28
CA CYS A 82 -2.65 4.47 -7.95
C CYS A 82 -2.55 4.58 -9.48
N LEU A 83 -2.13 5.74 -9.99
CA LEU A 83 -1.88 5.96 -11.41
C LEU A 83 -0.76 5.07 -11.95
N ASP A 84 0.36 4.98 -11.23
CA ASP A 84 1.49 4.10 -11.58
C ASP A 84 1.04 2.62 -11.69
N ILE A 85 0.21 2.16 -10.75
CA ILE A 85 -0.40 0.82 -10.80
C ILE A 85 -1.32 0.65 -12.02
N ALA A 86 -2.23 1.61 -12.25
CA ALA A 86 -3.22 1.53 -13.32
C ALA A 86 -2.58 1.53 -14.72
N VAL A 87 -1.41 2.15 -14.86
CA VAL A 87 -0.67 2.22 -16.12
C VAL A 87 0.21 1.00 -16.34
N GLU A 88 0.90 0.51 -15.30
CA GLU A 88 1.96 -0.49 -15.46
C GLU A 88 1.63 -1.88 -14.92
N SER A 89 0.39 -2.15 -14.50
CA SER A 89 -0.05 -3.46 -14.03
C SER A 89 -1.50 -3.78 -14.41
N LYS A 90 -1.92 -5.02 -14.17
CA LYS A 90 -3.34 -5.43 -14.28
C LYS A 90 -4.12 -5.33 -12.97
N ALA A 91 -3.48 -4.91 -11.88
CA ALA A 91 -4.12 -4.80 -10.58
C ALA A 91 -5.20 -3.72 -10.59
N LYS A 92 -6.32 -3.96 -9.90
CA LYS A 92 -7.33 -2.92 -9.66
C LYS A 92 -6.78 -1.91 -8.67
N ALA A 93 -6.47 -0.70 -9.14
CA ALA A 93 -6.11 0.42 -8.28
C ALA A 93 -7.37 0.98 -7.58
N ILE A 94 -7.27 1.20 -6.27
CA ILE A 94 -8.32 1.72 -5.40
C ILE A 94 -7.74 2.90 -4.61
N LEU A 95 -8.21 4.10 -4.91
CA LEU A 95 -7.80 5.32 -4.20
C LEU A 95 -8.65 5.52 -2.93
N VAL A 96 -8.00 5.60 -1.78
CA VAL A 96 -8.63 5.98 -0.52
C VAL A 96 -8.40 7.47 -0.28
N TRP A 97 -9.37 8.29 -0.66
CA TRP A 97 -9.23 9.75 -0.62
C TRP A 97 -9.80 10.36 0.68
N ASN A 98 -8.92 10.92 1.51
CA ASN A 98 -9.32 11.64 2.73
C ASN A 98 -9.49 13.15 2.47
N GLY A 99 -10.29 13.50 1.47
CA GLY A 99 -10.52 14.88 1.05
C GLY A 99 -11.79 15.05 0.22
N ASN A 100 -12.00 16.23 -0.36
CA ASN A 100 -13.15 16.43 -1.24
C ASN A 100 -12.93 15.69 -2.57
N VAL A 101 -13.92 14.92 -3.03
CA VAL A 101 -13.90 14.17 -4.30
C VAL A 101 -13.62 15.08 -5.51
N LYS A 102 -13.96 16.37 -5.42
CA LYS A 102 -13.67 17.37 -6.45
C LYS A 102 -12.18 17.60 -6.65
N ASP A 103 -11.37 17.41 -5.61
CA ASP A 103 -9.93 17.67 -5.61
C ASP A 103 -9.11 16.50 -6.14
N ILE A 104 -9.74 15.35 -6.39
CA ILE A 104 -9.07 14.20 -6.99
C ILE A 104 -8.58 14.58 -8.41
N PRO A 105 -7.29 14.41 -8.72
CA PRO A 105 -6.73 14.75 -10.02
C PRO A 105 -7.49 14.09 -11.17
N ALA A 106 -7.72 14.84 -12.25
CA ALA A 106 -8.43 14.33 -13.43
C ALA A 106 -7.75 13.12 -14.09
N GLY A 107 -6.44 12.91 -13.86
CA GLY A 107 -5.72 11.74 -14.33
C GLY A 107 -6.21 10.43 -13.69
N ALA A 108 -6.43 10.43 -12.37
CA ALA A 108 -6.93 9.26 -11.64
C ALA A 108 -8.36 8.89 -12.10
N LYS A 109 -9.26 9.90 -12.17
CA LYS A 109 -10.64 9.70 -12.63
C LYS A 109 -10.73 9.09 -14.03
N ARG A 110 -9.87 9.56 -14.95
CA ARG A 110 -9.86 9.09 -16.35
C ARG A 110 -9.47 7.61 -16.48
N LEU A 111 -8.67 7.10 -15.56
CA LEU A 111 -8.20 5.71 -15.58
C LEU A 111 -9.03 4.78 -14.69
N GLY A 112 -10.20 5.23 -14.23
CA GLY A 112 -11.11 4.42 -13.44
C GLY A 112 -10.58 4.04 -12.07
N VAL A 113 -9.69 4.89 -11.53
CA VAL A 113 -9.22 4.87 -10.14
C VAL A 113 -10.19 5.62 -9.25
#